data_AF-A0A257NXM3-F1
#
_entry.id   AF-A0A257NXM3-F1
#
_cell.length_a   1.000
_cell.length_b   1.000
_cell.length_c   1.000
_cell.angle_alpha   90.00
_cell.angle_beta   90.00
_cell.angle_gamma   90.00
#
_symmetry.space_group_name_H-M   'P 1'
#
loop_
_entity.id
_entity.type
_entity.pdbx_description
1 polymer ?
#
loop_
_entity_poly.entity_id
_entity_poly.type
_entity_poly.pdbx_seq_one_letter_code
_entity_poly.pdbx_strand_id
1 'polypeptide(L)'
;MSTEPGLFIGLMSGTSLDGVDGVLLESAPGTPPRVLAHAARAFPAGLRAEFFALNTADFDELHRSALAAQQLADLYAEVVATLLRDSGVSAASVRAIGAHGQTVRHRPDLGHGQTVRHRPDLGYTLQINAPALLAERCGIAVAADFRSRDVAAGGQGAPLVPAFHRAVFAVAGADVAVLNLGGFANLSLLFADGHTLGFDTGPGNALLDYWTQRHLGQPYDAQGAWAAGGAVRADLLAQF
;
A
#
# COMPACT_ATOMS: atom_id res chain seq x y z
N MET A 1 -8.44 -27.61 -2.50
CA MET A 1 -8.70 -26.19 -2.13
C MET A 1 -10.17 -26.09 -1.75
N SER A 2 -10.49 -25.46 -0.62
CA SER A 2 -11.89 -25.33 -0.16
C SER A 2 -12.71 -24.58 -1.21
N THR A 3 -13.88 -25.12 -1.55
CA THR A 3 -14.83 -24.56 -2.52
C THR A 3 -15.75 -23.51 -1.90
N GLU A 4 -15.60 -23.22 -0.61
CA GLU A 4 -16.50 -22.32 0.10
C GLU A 4 -15.99 -20.87 0.09
N PRO A 5 -16.91 -19.88 -0.02
CA PRO A 5 -16.60 -18.48 0.16
C PRO A 5 -15.87 -18.24 1.49
N GLY A 6 -14.77 -17.49 1.44
CA GLY A 6 -14.02 -17.10 2.62
C GLY A 6 -14.14 -15.60 2.88
N LEU A 7 -14.27 -15.23 4.15
CA LEU A 7 -14.17 -13.84 4.59
C LEU A 7 -12.72 -13.50 4.91
N PHE A 8 -12.24 -12.38 4.41
CA PHE A 8 -10.89 -11.88 4.62
C PHE A 8 -10.94 -10.39 4.93
N ILE A 9 -9.97 -9.91 5.70
CA ILE A 9 -9.77 -8.47 5.90
C ILE A 9 -8.45 -8.07 5.22
N GLY A 10 -8.47 -7.02 4.41
CA GLY A 10 -7.26 -6.39 3.88
C GLY A 10 -6.97 -5.09 4.63
N LEU A 11 -5.72 -4.87 5.04
CA LEU A 11 -5.25 -3.67 5.73
C LEU A 11 -4.05 -3.05 5.00
N MET A 12 -4.11 -1.75 4.79
CA MET A 12 -3.13 -0.96 4.04
C MET A 12 -2.90 0.38 4.74
N SER A 13 -1.63 0.78 4.89
CA SER A 13 -1.23 2.18 5.03
C SER A 13 -0.27 2.59 3.90
N GLY A 14 -0.68 3.60 3.12
CA GLY A 14 0.03 4.06 1.93
C GLY A 14 1.32 4.84 2.24
N THR A 15 2.10 5.15 1.21
CA THR A 15 3.26 6.04 1.34
C THR A 15 2.89 7.51 1.50
N SER A 16 1.61 7.86 1.29
CA SER A 16 1.00 9.16 1.61
C SER A 16 1.02 9.48 3.12
N LEU A 17 1.15 8.46 3.98
CA LEU A 17 1.14 8.59 5.44
C LEU A 17 -0.09 9.34 5.98
N ASP A 18 -1.22 9.20 5.30
CA ASP A 18 -2.52 9.76 5.65
C ASP A 18 -3.25 8.91 6.69
N GLY A 19 -3.14 7.58 6.60
CA GLY A 19 -3.70 6.69 7.59
C GLY A 19 -3.68 5.21 7.22
N VAL A 20 -4.66 4.51 7.78
CA VAL A 20 -4.95 3.11 7.57
C VAL A 20 -6.27 2.98 6.83
N ASP A 21 -6.29 2.20 5.77
CA ASP A 21 -7.48 1.68 5.10
C ASP A 21 -7.67 0.21 5.42
N GLY A 22 -8.93 -0.18 5.62
CA GLY A 22 -9.34 -1.55 5.85
C GLY A 22 -10.57 -1.91 5.03
N VAL A 23 -10.58 -3.13 4.49
CA VAL A 23 -11.73 -3.69 3.78
C VAL A 23 -12.03 -5.09 4.31
N LEU A 24 -13.29 -5.39 4.55
CA LEU A 24 -13.80 -6.74 4.73
C LEU A 24 -14.33 -7.22 3.37
N LEU A 25 -13.79 -8.33 2.88
CA LEU A 25 -14.15 -8.90 1.59
C LEU A 25 -14.56 -10.36 1.72
N GLU A 26 -15.53 -10.75 0.91
CA GLU A 26 -15.88 -12.13 0.64
C GLU A 26 -15.24 -12.54 -0.68
N SER A 27 -14.53 -13.66 -0.68
CA SER A 27 -13.88 -14.20 -1.87
C SER A 27 -14.28 -15.66 -2.07
N ALA A 28 -14.76 -15.98 -3.27
CA ALA A 28 -15.04 -17.34 -3.70
C ALA A 28 -14.28 -17.65 -5.00
N PRO A 29 -13.85 -18.91 -5.21
CA PRO A 29 -13.12 -19.29 -6.41
C PRO A 29 -13.89 -18.95 -7.70
N GLY A 30 -13.22 -18.34 -8.66
CA GLY A 30 -13.79 -18.03 -9.98
C GLY A 30 -14.76 -16.85 -10.02
N THR A 31 -14.94 -16.13 -8.91
CA THR A 31 -15.76 -14.91 -8.86
C THR A 31 -14.94 -13.72 -8.37
N PRO A 32 -15.21 -12.49 -8.86
CA PRO A 32 -14.61 -11.30 -8.30
C PRO A 32 -14.93 -11.17 -6.80
N PRO A 33 -13.99 -10.68 -5.97
CA PRO A 33 -14.23 -10.49 -4.56
C PRO A 33 -15.32 -9.42 -4.34
N ARG A 34 -16.18 -9.64 -3.34
CA ARG A 34 -17.23 -8.71 -2.94
C ARG A 34 -16.80 -7.98 -1.67
N VAL A 35 -16.73 -6.65 -1.73
CA VAL A 35 -16.49 -5.82 -0.55
C VAL A 35 -17.78 -5.75 0.28
N LEU A 36 -17.70 -6.13 1.55
CA LEU A 36 -18.82 -6.13 2.49
C LEU A 36 -18.82 -4.89 3.39
N ALA A 37 -17.62 -4.41 3.76
CA ALA A 37 -17.45 -3.20 4.55
C ALA A 37 -16.09 -2.57 4.26
N HIS A 38 -16.00 -1.26 4.49
CA HIS A 38 -14.75 -0.50 4.47
C HIS A 38 -14.67 0.37 5.72
N ALA A 39 -13.45 0.61 6.19
CA ALA A 39 -13.18 1.52 7.29
C ALA A 39 -11.82 2.17 7.06
N ALA A 40 -11.68 3.42 7.49
CA ALA A 40 -10.42 4.13 7.41
C ALA A 40 -10.17 4.88 8.71
N ARG A 41 -8.89 5.07 9.06
CA ARG A 41 -8.49 5.84 10.23
C ARG A 41 -7.21 6.61 9.94
N ALA A 42 -7.27 7.92 10.14
CA ALA A 42 -6.11 8.79 9.99
C ALA A 42 -5.02 8.45 11.01
N PHE A 43 -3.75 8.61 10.62
CA PHE A 43 -2.66 8.48 11.58
C PHE A 43 -2.69 9.60 12.62
N PRO A 44 -2.48 9.30 13.91
CA PRO A 44 -2.13 10.32 14.89
C PRO A 44 -0.89 11.10 14.44
N ALA A 45 -0.88 12.42 14.64
CA ALA A 45 0.19 13.29 14.14
C ALA A 45 1.60 12.84 14.56
N GLY A 46 1.75 12.35 15.80
CA GLY A 46 3.03 11.82 16.30
C GLY A 46 3.49 10.56 15.54
N LEU A 47 2.59 9.61 15.28
CA LEU A 47 2.92 8.39 14.54
C LEU A 47 3.23 8.69 13.07
N ARG A 48 2.49 9.62 12.45
CA ARG A 48 2.78 10.10 11.09
C ARG A 48 4.17 10.72 11.00
N ALA A 49 4.50 11.61 11.94
CA ALA A 49 5.82 12.24 12.00
C ALA A 49 6.93 11.20 12.23
N GLU A 50 6.66 10.19 13.05
CA GLU A 50 7.59 9.11 13.31
C GLU A 50 7.87 8.27 12.06
N PHE A 51 6.83 7.83 11.34
CA PHE A 51 7.03 7.14 10.06
C PHE A 51 7.79 7.98 9.04
N PHE A 52 7.50 9.28 8.99
CA PHE A 52 8.24 10.19 8.11
C PHE A 52 9.72 10.25 8.51
N ALA A 53 10.04 10.44 9.80
CA ALA A 53 11.42 10.47 10.27
C ALA A 53 12.17 9.16 10.01
N LEU A 54 11.48 8.03 10.21
CA LEU A 54 12.02 6.70 9.92
C LEU A 54 12.33 6.49 8.44
N ASN A 55 11.97 7.38 7.51
CA ASN A 55 12.41 7.35 6.10
C ASN A 55 13.90 7.73 5.91
N THR A 56 14.56 8.28 6.95
CA THR A 56 15.98 8.61 6.96
C THR A 56 16.66 7.90 8.12
N ALA A 57 17.95 7.54 7.97
CA ALA A 57 18.71 6.95 9.07
C ALA A 57 18.94 7.99 10.17
N ASP A 58 18.66 7.62 11.42
CA ASP A 58 18.72 8.53 12.57
C ASP A 58 18.95 7.76 13.89
N PHE A 59 19.12 8.49 14.99
CA PHE A 59 19.34 7.94 16.32
C PHE A 59 18.21 6.99 16.73
N ASP A 60 18.60 5.80 17.21
CA ASP A 60 17.74 4.78 17.80
C ASP A 60 16.56 4.31 16.90
N GLU A 61 16.77 4.32 15.58
CA GLU A 61 15.74 3.99 14.59
C GLU A 61 15.13 2.59 14.75
N LEU A 62 15.86 1.63 15.32
CA LEU A 62 15.37 0.26 15.57
C LEU A 62 14.33 0.22 16.69
N HIS A 63 14.61 0.86 17.83
CA HIS A 63 13.67 0.95 18.95
C HIS A 63 12.43 1.73 18.53
N ARG A 64 12.63 2.87 17.87
CA ARG A 64 11.57 3.71 17.32
C ARG A 64 10.68 2.96 16.33
N SER A 65 11.29 2.21 15.41
CA SER A 65 10.56 1.35 14.48
C SER A 65 9.70 0.30 15.19
N ALA A 66 10.22 -0.32 16.26
CA ALA A 66 9.46 -1.30 17.04
C ALA A 66 8.25 -0.66 17.75
N LEU A 67 8.40 0.54 18.32
CA LEU A 67 7.28 1.27 18.93
C LEU A 67 6.25 1.72 17.89
N ALA A 68 6.70 2.19 16.72
CA ALA A 68 5.81 2.56 15.62
C ALA A 68 5.05 1.34 15.07
N ALA A 69 5.69 0.17 15.00
CA ALA A 69 5.05 -1.09 14.62
C ALA A 69 3.89 -1.49 15.54
N GLN A 70 4.09 -1.34 16.86
CA GLN A 70 3.04 -1.63 17.85
C GLN A 70 1.86 -0.67 17.72
N GLN A 71 2.14 0.63 17.59
CA GLN A 71 1.09 1.64 17.37
C GLN A 71 0.32 1.41 16.06
N LEU A 72 0.99 0.97 14.99
CA LEU A 72 0.32 0.58 13.75
C LEU A 72 -0.60 -0.62 13.93
N ALA A 73 -0.13 -1.67 14.63
CA ALA A 73 -0.95 -2.84 14.93
C ALA A 73 -2.19 -2.49 15.77
N ASP A 74 -2.06 -1.54 16.69
CA ASP A 74 -3.19 -1.03 17.47
C ASP A 74 -4.22 -0.33 16.57
N LEU A 75 -3.78 0.56 15.67
CA LEU A 75 -4.67 1.21 14.70
C LEU A 75 -5.33 0.20 13.75
N TYR A 76 -4.57 -0.78 13.28
CA TYR A 76 -5.07 -1.89 12.46
C TYR A 76 -6.15 -2.68 13.20
N ALA A 77 -5.96 -2.98 14.48
CA ALA A 77 -6.96 -3.68 15.29
C ALA A 77 -8.24 -2.85 15.48
N GLU A 78 -8.13 -1.53 15.63
CA GLU A 78 -9.30 -0.64 15.72
C GLU A 78 -10.10 -0.58 14.41
N VAL A 79 -9.40 -0.58 13.26
CA VAL A 79 -10.02 -0.66 11.94
C VAL A 79 -10.71 -2.00 11.75
N VAL A 80 -10.06 -3.11 12.12
CA VAL A 80 -10.67 -4.46 12.13
C VAL A 80 -11.93 -4.49 13.00
N ALA A 81 -11.87 -3.96 14.22
CA ALA A 81 -13.02 -3.91 15.11
C ALA A 81 -14.18 -3.12 14.50
N THR A 82 -13.89 -2.04 13.78
CA THR A 82 -14.90 -1.24 13.08
C THR A 82 -15.53 -2.01 11.92
N LEU A 83 -14.72 -2.66 11.08
CA LEU A 83 -15.23 -3.53 10.01
C LEU A 83 -16.14 -4.64 10.53
N LEU A 84 -15.76 -5.31 11.61
CA LEU A 84 -16.54 -6.39 12.22
C LEU A 84 -17.87 -5.89 12.81
N ARG A 85 -17.84 -4.77 13.54
CA ARG A 85 -19.06 -4.15 14.09
C ARG A 85 -20.02 -3.73 12.98
N ASP A 86 -19.53 -3.01 11.98
CA ASP A 86 -20.38 -2.39 10.96
C ASP A 86 -20.97 -3.42 9.99
N SER A 87 -20.28 -4.54 9.79
CA SER A 87 -20.77 -5.67 8.98
C SER A 87 -21.59 -6.70 9.77
N GLY A 88 -21.55 -6.67 11.10
CA GLY A 88 -22.12 -7.71 11.96
C GLY A 88 -21.39 -9.05 11.89
N VAL A 89 -20.20 -9.11 11.30
CA VAL A 89 -19.41 -10.33 11.15
C VAL A 89 -18.63 -10.65 12.42
N SER A 90 -18.64 -11.92 12.82
CA SER A 90 -17.81 -12.44 13.90
C SER A 90 -16.35 -12.56 13.47
N ALA A 91 -15.41 -12.20 14.35
CA ALA A 91 -13.98 -12.41 14.15
C ALA A 91 -13.66 -13.88 13.79
N ALA A 92 -14.34 -14.85 14.42
CA ALA A 92 -14.13 -16.28 14.18
C ALA A 92 -14.55 -16.74 12.76
N SER A 93 -15.36 -15.94 12.06
CA SER A 93 -15.77 -16.20 10.68
C SER A 93 -14.77 -15.64 9.66
N VAL A 94 -13.84 -14.78 10.08
CA VAL A 94 -12.79 -14.23 9.21
C VAL A 94 -11.63 -15.21 9.15
N ARG A 95 -11.30 -15.67 7.95
CA ARG A 95 -10.24 -16.66 7.72
C ARG A 95 -8.86 -16.08 7.98
N ALA A 96 -8.60 -14.85 7.51
CA ALA A 96 -7.33 -14.17 7.72
C ALA A 96 -7.43 -12.66 7.50
N ILE A 97 -6.50 -11.94 8.12
CA ILE A 97 -6.16 -10.55 7.83
C ILE A 97 -4.91 -10.55 6.93
N GLY A 98 -4.96 -9.85 5.81
CA GLY A 98 -3.79 -9.47 5.03
C GLY A 98 -3.32 -8.07 5.44
N ALA A 99 -2.17 -7.96 6.09
CA ALA A 99 -1.65 -6.69 6.60
C ALA A 99 -0.37 -6.27 5.87
N HIS A 100 -0.46 -5.22 5.05
CA HIS A 100 0.69 -4.71 4.31
C HIS A 100 1.77 -4.10 5.22
N GLY A 101 1.35 -3.37 6.26
CA GLY A 101 2.25 -2.56 7.09
C GLY A 101 2.58 -1.21 6.46
N GLN A 102 3.48 -0.45 7.10
CA GLN A 102 3.93 0.86 6.60
C GLN A 102 5.31 0.76 5.96
N THR A 103 5.43 1.09 4.68
CA THR A 103 6.75 1.09 4.02
C THR A 103 7.59 2.27 4.50
N VAL A 104 8.81 1.99 4.94
CA VAL A 104 9.82 3.02 5.30
C VAL A 104 11.10 2.89 4.47
N ARG A 105 11.41 1.71 3.93
CA ARG A 105 12.50 1.51 2.95
C ARG A 105 12.03 0.58 1.84
N HIS A 106 12.34 0.93 0.61
CA HIS A 106 12.14 0.06 -0.55
C HIS A 106 13.35 0.22 -1.47
N ARG A 107 14.20 -0.80 -1.49
CA ARG A 107 15.48 -0.82 -2.19
C ARG A 107 15.67 -2.18 -2.88
N PRO A 108 14.79 -2.58 -3.81
CA PRO A 108 14.91 -3.86 -4.50
C PRO A 108 16.15 -3.96 -5.40
N ASP A 109 16.68 -2.81 -5.84
CA ASP A 109 17.95 -2.75 -6.57
C ASP A 109 18.94 -1.82 -5.84
N LEU A 110 19.81 -2.41 -5.01
CA LEU A 110 20.91 -1.71 -4.36
C LEU A 110 22.05 -1.45 -5.37
N GLY A 111 21.82 -0.54 -6.31
CA GLY A 111 22.80 -0.22 -7.34
C GLY A 111 22.53 1.03 -8.15
N HIS A 112 21.28 1.48 -8.22
CA HIS A 112 20.92 2.73 -8.86
C HIS A 112 20.91 3.87 -7.83
N GLY A 113 21.98 4.68 -7.84
CA GLY A 113 21.94 6.06 -7.35
C GLY A 113 22.60 6.38 -6.00
N GLN A 114 22.98 5.41 -5.14
CA GLN A 114 23.62 5.71 -3.84
C GLN A 114 24.67 4.70 -3.34
N THR A 115 24.99 3.63 -4.09
CA THR A 115 26.03 2.66 -3.71
C THR A 115 27.13 2.61 -4.75
N VAL A 116 28.39 2.42 -4.30
CA VAL A 116 29.59 2.32 -5.17
C VAL A 116 29.58 1.04 -6.04
N ARG A 117 28.64 0.11 -5.79
CA ARG A 117 28.50 -1.15 -6.52
C ARG A 117 27.02 -1.52 -6.67
N HIS A 118 26.64 -1.94 -7.87
CA HIS A 118 25.34 -2.55 -8.18
C HIS A 118 25.28 -3.95 -7.58
N ARG A 119 24.39 -4.15 -6.60
CA ARG A 119 24.20 -5.37 -5.78
C ARG A 119 22.71 -5.71 -5.65
N PRO A 120 22.04 -6.06 -6.75
CA PRO A 120 20.62 -6.42 -6.75
C PRO A 120 20.35 -7.67 -5.91
N ASP A 121 21.36 -8.53 -5.71
CA ASP A 121 21.34 -9.68 -4.81
C ASP A 121 21.16 -9.31 -3.33
N LEU A 122 21.43 -8.06 -2.96
CA LEU A 122 21.23 -7.52 -1.61
C LEU A 122 19.97 -6.65 -1.50
N GLY A 123 19.13 -6.61 -2.54
CA GLY A 123 17.88 -5.86 -2.55
C GLY A 123 16.99 -6.21 -1.34
N TYR A 124 16.34 -5.20 -0.77
CA TYR A 124 15.44 -5.39 0.36
C TYR A 124 14.28 -4.40 0.33
N THR A 125 13.27 -4.72 1.15
CA THR A 125 12.17 -3.82 1.44
C THR A 125 11.78 -3.97 2.90
N LEU A 126 11.34 -2.88 3.52
CA LEU A 126 10.98 -2.84 4.93
C LEU A 126 9.61 -2.20 5.08
N GLN A 127 8.64 -3.05 5.43
CA GLN A 127 7.34 -2.65 5.92
C GLN A 127 7.33 -2.81 7.44
N ILE A 128 7.26 -1.69 8.17
CA ILE A 128 7.09 -1.72 9.62
C ILE A 128 5.69 -2.28 9.92
N ASN A 129 5.64 -3.33 10.74
CA ASN A 129 4.41 -3.97 11.19
C ASN A 129 4.68 -4.81 12.46
N ALA A 130 3.64 -5.12 13.23
CA ALA A 130 3.68 -6.05 14.36
C ALA A 130 2.59 -7.14 14.19
N PRO A 131 2.74 -8.07 13.23
CA PRO A 131 1.67 -8.99 12.84
C PRO A 131 1.26 -9.96 13.95
N ALA A 132 2.20 -10.38 14.81
CA ALA A 132 1.88 -11.22 15.97
C ALA A 132 0.97 -10.48 16.97
N LEU A 133 1.29 -9.22 17.28
CA LEU A 133 0.45 -8.37 18.14
C LEU A 133 -0.94 -8.17 17.52
N LEU A 134 -1.00 -7.90 16.21
CA LEU A 134 -2.27 -7.75 15.51
C LEU A 134 -3.12 -9.03 15.59
N ALA A 135 -2.51 -10.20 15.42
CA ALA A 135 -3.19 -11.49 15.53
C ALA A 135 -3.77 -11.70 16.94
N GLU A 136 -2.98 -11.44 17.98
CA GLU A 136 -3.42 -11.53 19.38
C GLU A 136 -4.58 -10.56 19.68
N ARG A 137 -4.50 -9.31 19.18
CA ARG A 137 -5.57 -8.32 19.42
C ARG A 137 -6.87 -8.64 18.69
N CYS A 138 -6.78 -9.23 17.50
CA CYS A 138 -7.97 -9.50 16.68
C CYS A 138 -8.56 -10.89 16.91
N GLY A 139 -7.75 -11.84 17.42
CA GLY A 139 -8.12 -13.26 17.44
C GLY A 139 -8.26 -13.87 16.05
N ILE A 140 -7.57 -13.31 15.05
CA ILE A 140 -7.65 -13.71 13.62
C ILE A 140 -6.23 -13.95 13.11
N ALA A 141 -6.04 -14.97 12.28
CA ALA A 141 -4.76 -15.24 11.65
C ALA A 141 -4.31 -14.07 10.76
N VAL A 142 -3.02 -13.70 10.81
CA VAL A 142 -2.46 -12.57 10.03
C VAL A 142 -1.45 -13.08 9.02
N ALA A 143 -1.66 -12.74 7.74
CA ALA A 143 -0.67 -12.82 6.68
C ALA A 143 -0.07 -11.42 6.45
N ALA A 144 1.25 -11.31 6.41
CA ALA A 144 1.97 -10.04 6.26
C ALA A 144 3.28 -10.25 5.49
N ASP A 145 4.05 -9.18 5.29
CA ASP A 145 5.38 -9.21 4.64
C ASP A 145 5.36 -9.74 3.19
N PHE A 146 4.36 -9.30 2.43
CA PHE A 146 4.13 -9.79 1.06
C PHE A 146 5.27 -9.46 0.09
N ARG A 147 5.91 -8.30 0.26
CA ARG A 147 6.92 -7.80 -0.68
C ARG A 147 8.25 -8.53 -0.57
N SER A 148 8.65 -8.89 0.64
CA SER A 148 9.94 -9.56 0.89
C SER A 148 10.03 -10.90 0.15
N ARG A 149 8.91 -11.62 0.01
CA ARG A 149 8.89 -12.87 -0.76
C ARG A 149 9.19 -12.66 -2.24
N ASP A 150 8.67 -11.59 -2.85
CA ASP A 150 8.91 -11.28 -4.26
C ASP A 150 10.37 -10.85 -4.47
N VAL A 151 10.90 -9.98 -3.60
CA VAL A 151 12.33 -9.59 -3.63
C VAL A 151 13.24 -10.81 -3.48
N ALA A 152 12.93 -11.72 -2.54
CA ALA A 152 13.69 -12.96 -2.36
C ALA A 152 13.63 -13.91 -3.58
N ALA A 153 12.60 -13.77 -4.43
CA ALA A 153 12.47 -14.50 -5.69
C ALA A 153 13.16 -13.78 -6.87
N GLY A 154 13.86 -12.66 -6.62
CA GLY A 154 14.52 -11.84 -7.65
C GLY A 154 13.62 -10.77 -8.29
N GLY A 155 12.41 -10.58 -7.77
CA GLY A 155 11.49 -9.54 -8.18
C GLY A 155 11.80 -8.17 -7.56
N GLN A 156 10.96 -7.18 -7.86
CA GLN A 156 11.13 -5.80 -7.36
C GLN A 156 10.37 -5.55 -6.05
N GLY A 157 9.53 -6.47 -5.58
CA GLY A 157 8.65 -6.27 -4.43
C GLY A 157 7.49 -5.30 -4.69
N ALA A 158 7.36 -4.78 -5.92
CA ALA A 158 6.35 -3.83 -6.34
C ALA A 158 6.27 -3.74 -7.89
N PRO A 159 5.10 -3.38 -8.46
CA PRO A 159 3.77 -3.46 -7.83
C PRO A 159 3.31 -4.93 -7.73
N LEU A 160 2.71 -5.33 -6.59
CA LEU A 160 2.18 -6.69 -6.40
C LEU A 160 0.72 -6.85 -6.91
N VAL A 161 0.04 -5.74 -7.12
CA VAL A 161 -1.37 -5.69 -7.56
C VAL A 161 -1.68 -6.20 -8.98
N PRO A 162 -0.75 -6.29 -9.96
CA PRO A 162 -1.10 -6.72 -11.32
C PRO A 162 -1.76 -8.10 -11.40
N ALA A 163 -1.34 -9.05 -10.55
CA ALA A 163 -1.97 -10.38 -10.49
C ALA A 163 -3.43 -10.30 -10.02
N PHE A 164 -3.70 -9.45 -9.01
CA PHE A 164 -5.05 -9.16 -8.54
C PHE A 164 -5.87 -8.43 -9.61
N HIS A 165 -5.29 -7.40 -10.25
CA HIS A 165 -5.94 -6.68 -11.34
C HIS A 165 -6.32 -7.59 -12.50
N ARG A 166 -5.48 -8.57 -12.88
CA ARG A 166 -5.85 -9.58 -13.86
C ARG A 166 -7.08 -10.38 -13.43
N ALA A 167 -7.08 -10.87 -12.20
CA ALA A 167 -8.17 -11.71 -11.69
C ALA A 167 -9.51 -10.97 -11.62
N VAL A 168 -9.50 -9.65 -11.42
CA VAL A 168 -10.71 -8.84 -11.19
C VAL A 168 -11.14 -8.03 -12.42
N PHE A 169 -10.19 -7.49 -13.19
CA PHE A 169 -10.47 -6.50 -14.24
C PHE A 169 -10.16 -6.98 -15.66
N ALA A 170 -9.55 -8.15 -15.86
CA ALA A 170 -9.29 -8.65 -17.21
C ALA A 170 -10.61 -8.92 -17.95
N VAL A 171 -10.64 -8.56 -19.22
CA VAL A 171 -11.78 -8.77 -20.11
C VAL A 171 -11.35 -9.70 -21.24
N ALA A 172 -12.12 -10.75 -21.48
CA ALA A 172 -11.80 -11.72 -22.53
C ALA A 172 -11.73 -11.02 -23.90
N GLY A 173 -10.61 -11.22 -24.61
CA GLY A 173 -10.39 -10.65 -25.95
C GLY A 173 -10.04 -9.17 -25.99
N ALA A 174 -9.75 -8.52 -24.85
CA ALA A 174 -9.37 -7.11 -24.80
C ALA A 174 -8.14 -6.87 -23.93
N ASP A 175 -7.30 -5.94 -24.38
CA ASP A 175 -6.22 -5.38 -23.57
C ASP A 175 -6.82 -4.35 -22.59
N VAL A 176 -6.49 -4.48 -21.31
CA VAL A 176 -6.99 -3.60 -20.24
C VAL A 176 -5.82 -2.95 -19.52
N ALA A 177 -5.88 -1.64 -19.31
CA ALA A 177 -4.93 -0.90 -18.50
C ALA A 177 -5.60 -0.44 -17.20
N VAL A 178 -4.97 -0.72 -16.06
CA VAL A 178 -5.42 -0.27 -14.73
C VAL A 178 -4.37 0.68 -14.17
N LEU A 179 -4.75 1.94 -14.02
CA LEU A 179 -3.88 3.01 -13.49
C LEU A 179 -4.27 3.34 -12.05
N ASN A 180 -3.33 3.20 -11.14
CA ASN A 180 -3.46 3.66 -9.77
C ASN A 180 -2.67 4.97 -9.59
N LEU A 181 -3.34 6.04 -9.14
CA LEU A 181 -2.76 7.35 -8.87
C LEU A 181 -2.65 7.61 -7.36
N GLY A 182 -1.70 6.96 -6.71
CA GLY A 182 -1.33 7.23 -5.32
C GLY A 182 -0.26 8.32 -5.21
N GLY A 183 0.53 8.29 -4.13
CA GLY A 183 1.75 9.13 -4.04
C GLY A 183 2.71 8.87 -5.21
N PHE A 184 2.86 7.60 -5.60
CA PHE A 184 3.46 7.16 -6.85
C PHE A 184 2.39 6.53 -7.74
N ALA A 185 2.47 6.79 -9.03
CA ALA A 185 1.58 6.21 -10.02
C ALA A 185 2.11 4.85 -10.48
N ASN A 186 1.22 3.87 -10.63
CA ASN A 186 1.56 2.56 -11.18
C ASN A 186 0.51 2.08 -12.17
N LEU A 187 0.97 1.32 -13.15
CA LEU A 187 0.17 0.82 -14.25
C LEU A 187 0.22 -0.70 -14.26
N SER A 188 -0.94 -1.35 -14.39
CA SER A 188 -1.04 -2.77 -14.76
C SER A 188 -1.57 -2.88 -16.18
N LEU A 189 -0.83 -3.55 -17.05
CA LEU A 189 -1.25 -3.87 -18.41
C LEU A 189 -1.69 -5.33 -18.45
N LEU A 190 -2.94 -5.57 -18.80
CA LEU A 190 -3.57 -6.88 -18.85
C LEU A 190 -3.87 -7.22 -20.31
N PHE A 191 -2.96 -7.93 -20.96
CA PHE A 191 -3.11 -8.27 -22.38
C PHE A 191 -4.13 -9.40 -22.60
N ALA A 192 -4.85 -9.34 -23.71
CA ALA A 192 -5.85 -10.33 -24.10
C ALA A 192 -5.27 -11.75 -24.26
N ASP A 193 -3.98 -11.86 -24.57
CA ASP A 193 -3.24 -13.13 -24.71
C ASP A 193 -2.86 -13.78 -23.36
N GLY A 194 -3.18 -13.13 -22.24
CA GLY A 194 -2.89 -13.62 -20.89
C GLY A 194 -1.63 -13.05 -20.26
N HIS A 195 -0.79 -12.31 -21.01
CA HIS A 195 0.39 -11.65 -20.46
C HIS A 195 0.02 -10.48 -19.54
N THR A 196 0.78 -10.25 -18.46
CA THR A 196 0.63 -9.05 -17.63
C THR A 196 1.94 -8.37 -17.34
N LEU A 197 1.91 -7.04 -17.42
CA LEU A 197 2.99 -6.18 -16.96
C LEU A 197 2.47 -5.29 -15.82
N GLY A 198 3.37 -4.93 -14.92
CA GLY A 198 3.12 -3.97 -13.88
C GLY A 198 4.39 -3.17 -13.61
N PHE A 199 4.27 -1.86 -13.54
CA PHE A 199 5.41 -0.99 -13.23
C PHE A 199 4.93 0.35 -12.65
N ASP A 200 5.81 0.97 -11.86
CA ASP A 200 5.63 2.35 -11.42
C ASP A 200 6.00 3.28 -12.58
N THR A 201 5.13 4.26 -12.86
CA THR A 201 5.36 5.24 -13.94
C THR A 201 6.10 6.48 -13.45
N GLY A 202 6.17 6.68 -12.12
CA GLY A 202 6.79 7.85 -11.50
C GLY A 202 5.90 8.49 -10.42
N PRO A 203 6.13 9.77 -10.06
CA PRO A 203 5.32 10.46 -9.07
C PRO A 203 3.86 10.59 -9.53
N GLY A 204 2.93 10.30 -8.63
CA GLY A 204 1.51 10.63 -8.79
C GLY A 204 1.21 11.92 -8.03
N ASN A 205 0.57 11.81 -6.87
CA ASN A 205 0.16 12.96 -6.07
C ASN A 205 1.25 13.51 -5.15
N ALA A 206 2.35 12.78 -4.88
CA ALA A 206 3.30 13.15 -3.82
C ALA A 206 3.90 14.56 -3.97
N LEU A 207 4.27 14.96 -5.20
CA LEU A 207 4.83 16.30 -5.47
C LEU A 207 3.74 17.39 -5.46
N LEU A 208 2.53 17.05 -5.91
CA LEU A 208 1.38 17.96 -5.93
C LEU A 208 0.92 18.27 -4.50
N ASP A 209 0.81 17.26 -3.65
CA ASP A 209 0.43 17.36 -2.25
C ASP A 209 1.48 18.16 -1.47
N TYR A 210 2.77 17.89 -1.70
CA TYR A 210 3.86 18.69 -1.12
C TYR A 210 3.76 20.17 -1.51
N TRP A 211 3.55 20.46 -2.80
CA TRP A 211 3.46 21.82 -3.30
C TRP A 211 2.23 22.55 -2.74
N THR A 212 1.10 21.84 -2.65
CA THR A 212 -0.15 22.36 -2.09
C THR A 212 -0.01 22.65 -0.59
N GLN A 213 0.58 21.74 0.17
CA GLN A 213 0.84 21.93 1.59
C GLN A 213 1.80 23.11 1.83
N ARG A 214 2.82 23.24 1.00
CA ARG A 214 3.82 24.33 1.11
C ARG A 214 3.22 25.70 0.86
N HIS A 215 2.34 25.84 -0.14
CA HIS A 215 1.87 27.14 -0.62
C HIS A 215 0.47 27.52 -0.11
N LEU A 216 -0.40 26.55 0.14
CA LEU A 216 -1.78 26.79 0.58
C LEU A 216 -2.05 26.30 2.00
N GLY A 217 -1.11 25.56 2.60
CA GLY A 217 -1.32 24.93 3.91
C GLY A 217 -2.33 23.77 3.89
N GLN A 218 -2.79 23.36 2.70
CA GLN A 218 -3.76 22.28 2.50
C GLN A 218 -3.05 20.96 2.18
N PRO A 219 -3.61 19.80 2.61
CA PRO A 219 -2.93 18.51 2.42
C PRO A 219 -2.84 18.07 0.95
N TYR A 220 -3.75 18.50 0.09
CA TYR A 220 -3.78 18.19 -1.36
C TYR A 220 -4.60 19.24 -2.13
N ASP A 221 -4.48 19.25 -3.46
CA ASP A 221 -5.28 20.09 -4.35
C ASP A 221 -6.64 19.45 -4.64
N ALA A 222 -7.69 19.93 -3.94
CA ALA A 222 -9.02 19.38 -4.07
C ALA A 222 -9.56 19.51 -5.49
N GLN A 223 -9.84 18.36 -6.12
CA GLN A 223 -10.34 18.26 -7.50
C GLN A 223 -9.42 18.89 -8.55
N GLY A 224 -8.14 19.14 -8.23
CA GLY A 224 -7.22 19.85 -9.11
C GLY A 224 -7.60 21.33 -9.32
N ALA A 225 -8.39 21.92 -8.42
CA ALA A 225 -8.93 23.27 -8.59
C ALA A 225 -7.83 24.34 -8.62
N TRP A 226 -6.78 24.19 -7.82
CA TRP A 226 -5.65 25.11 -7.83
C TRP A 226 -4.81 24.96 -9.09
N ALA A 227 -4.51 23.72 -9.49
CA ALA A 227 -3.79 23.43 -10.72
C ALA A 227 -4.53 23.92 -11.97
N ALA A 228 -5.86 23.79 -12.03
CA ALA A 228 -6.69 24.23 -13.14
C ALA A 228 -6.68 25.76 -13.35
N GLY A 229 -6.40 26.54 -12.30
CA GLY A 229 -6.21 27.99 -12.41
C GLY A 229 -4.82 28.41 -12.89
N GLY A 230 -3.88 27.48 -13.02
CA GLY A 230 -2.51 27.72 -13.44
C GLY A 230 -2.28 27.55 -14.94
N ALA A 231 -1.03 27.79 -15.35
CA ALA A 231 -0.55 27.48 -16.70
C ALA A 231 0.72 26.64 -16.61
N VAL A 232 0.80 25.58 -17.43
CA VAL A 232 1.97 24.68 -17.45
C VAL A 232 3.19 25.42 -17.96
N ARG A 233 4.28 25.36 -17.19
CA ARG A 233 5.61 25.86 -17.59
C ARG A 233 6.36 24.76 -18.35
N ALA A 234 6.28 24.80 -19.68
CA ALA A 234 6.86 23.79 -20.55
C ALA A 234 8.39 23.65 -20.38
N ASP A 235 9.08 24.74 -20.06
CA ASP A 235 10.52 24.77 -19.79
C ASP A 235 10.91 24.00 -18.53
N LEU A 236 10.05 24.02 -17.49
CA LEU A 236 10.25 23.24 -16.28
C LEU A 236 9.86 21.78 -16.49
N LEU A 237 8.75 21.53 -17.20
CA LEU A 237 8.27 20.18 -17.49
C LEU A 237 9.30 19.36 -18.28
N ALA A 238 10.02 19.97 -19.23
CA ALA A 238 11.03 19.29 -20.02
C ALA A 238 12.33 18.94 -19.25
N GLN A 239 12.51 19.45 -18.02
CA GLN A 239 13.67 19.17 -17.17
C GLN A 239 13.43 18.02 -16.18
N PHE A 240 12.18 17.62 -16.01
CA PHE A 240 11.74 16.55 -15.12
C PHE A 240 11.47 15.27 -15.91
#